data_AF-A0A843DMF6-F1
#
_entry.id   AF-A0A843DMF6-F1
#
_cell.length_a   1.000
_cell.length_b   1.000
_cell.length_c   1.000
_cell.angle_alpha   90.00
_cell.angle_beta   90.00
_cell.angle_gamma   90.00
#
_symmetry.space_group_name_H-M   'P 1'
#
loop_
_entity.id
_entity.type
_entity.pdbx_description
1 polymer ?
#
loop_
_entity_poly.entity_id
_entity_poly.type
_entity_poly.pdbx_seq_one_letter_code
_entity_poly.pdbx_strand_id
1 'polypeptide(L)'
;MERCVSEPYSPYSFLEQMPPHPSFTFRDELTQEEREAVAGYQDMGFVQHKWNVTPPDATHPNCSVINSFLRFAEFREELSDADYDMCLELISLIDSAIQKSVIKDDLTVIRGLSDSRWFETFREKSIISDFAFGSFSLSPDAACRYAGLNASEQKVLVTYDLPAGSHALYMGKKEEEMLLPRGMMYRVDEIDYVKPGLLDDTYEAKVYILKGGT
;
A
#
# COMPACT_ATOMS: atom_id res chain seq x y z
N MET A 1 -45.41 23.01 2.27
CA MET A 1 -44.45 21.91 2.50
C MET A 1 -43.32 22.11 1.51
N GLU A 2 -42.28 22.82 1.94
CA GLU A 2 -41.04 22.94 1.17
C GLU A 2 -40.36 21.57 1.15
N ARG A 3 -40.05 21.07 -0.05
CA ARG A 3 -39.28 19.84 -0.20
C ARG A 3 -37.84 20.18 0.15
N CYS A 4 -37.31 19.62 1.24
CA CYS A 4 -35.87 19.50 1.44
C CYS A 4 -35.30 18.75 0.24
N VAL A 5 -34.64 19.48 -0.65
CA VAL A 5 -33.77 18.91 -1.66
C VAL A 5 -32.48 18.60 -0.91
N SER A 6 -32.31 17.36 -0.48
CA SER A 6 -31.02 16.88 0.00
C SER A 6 -30.04 16.99 -1.17
N GLU A 7 -28.93 17.72 -0.96
CA GLU A 7 -27.86 17.79 -1.95
C GLU A 7 -27.37 16.37 -2.30
N PRO A 8 -27.02 16.11 -3.57
CA PRO A 8 -26.44 14.82 -3.95
C PRO A 8 -25.10 14.65 -3.22
N TYR A 9 -25.03 13.64 -2.34
CA TYR A 9 -23.79 13.17 -1.75
C TYR A 9 -22.79 12.85 -2.88
N SER A 10 -21.73 13.64 -3.01
CA SER A 10 -20.61 13.30 -3.89
C SER A 10 -19.79 12.23 -3.18
N PRO A 11 -19.73 10.99 -3.69
CA PRO A 11 -18.92 9.95 -3.07
C PRO A 11 -17.40 10.27 -3.14
N TYR A 12 -17.00 11.39 -3.77
CA TYR A 12 -15.61 11.83 -3.93
C TYR A 12 -15.26 13.11 -3.19
N SER A 13 -16.05 13.51 -2.19
CA SER A 13 -15.63 14.59 -1.28
C SER A 13 -14.24 14.34 -0.67
N PHE A 14 -13.79 13.07 -0.60
CA PHE A 14 -12.43 12.69 -0.18
C PHE A 14 -11.33 12.97 -1.22
N LEU A 15 -11.61 12.87 -2.53
CA LEU A 15 -10.63 13.16 -3.60
C LEU A 15 -10.46 14.68 -3.81
N GLU A 16 -11.52 15.44 -3.61
CA GLU A 16 -11.52 16.91 -3.78
C GLU A 16 -10.86 17.65 -2.61
N GLN A 17 -10.52 16.95 -1.52
CA GLN A 17 -9.94 17.51 -0.28
C GLN A 17 -8.47 17.13 -0.04
N MET A 18 -7.76 16.52 -1.01
CA MET A 18 -6.37 16.10 -0.77
C MET A 18 -5.45 17.33 -0.61
N PRO A 19 -4.77 17.49 0.55
CA PRO A 19 -3.95 18.66 0.82
C PRO A 19 -2.71 18.73 -0.09
N PRO A 20 -2.17 19.94 -0.35
CA PRO A 20 -0.90 20.09 -1.06
C PRO A 20 0.21 19.39 -0.26
N HIS A 21 0.93 18.47 -0.91
CA HIS A 21 2.07 17.65 -0.43
C HIS A 21 2.23 17.56 1.10
N PRO A 22 1.98 16.38 1.71
CA PRO A 22 1.95 16.28 3.16
C PRO A 22 3.29 16.60 3.81
N SER A 23 3.24 17.09 5.04
CA SER A 23 4.44 17.36 5.82
C SER A 23 4.93 16.06 6.51
N PHE A 24 6.07 15.55 6.07
CA PHE A 24 6.70 14.35 6.65
C PHE A 24 7.98 14.72 7.40
N THR A 25 8.47 13.86 8.30
CA THR A 25 9.89 13.90 8.68
C THR A 25 10.71 13.39 7.49
N PHE A 26 11.59 14.23 6.95
CA PHE A 26 12.40 13.90 5.78
C PHE A 26 13.43 12.79 6.08
N ARG A 27 13.86 12.08 5.03
CA ARG A 27 14.84 10.97 5.05
C ARG A 27 16.24 11.32 5.59
N ASP A 28 16.46 12.57 6.00
CA ASP A 28 17.75 13.07 6.49
C ASP A 28 18.14 12.42 7.82
N GLU A 29 17.16 11.91 8.58
CA GLU A 29 17.37 11.21 9.86
C GLU A 29 17.63 9.70 9.70
N LEU A 30 17.50 9.16 8.47
CA LEU A 30 17.80 7.76 8.19
C LEU A 30 19.32 7.53 8.19
N THR A 31 19.75 6.34 8.62
CA THR A 31 21.13 5.92 8.42
C THR A 31 21.39 5.60 6.94
N GLN A 32 22.64 5.39 6.57
CA GLN A 32 22.96 5.01 5.19
C GLN A 32 22.36 3.65 4.83
N GLU A 33 22.43 2.70 5.75
CA GLU A 33 21.92 1.34 5.62
C GLU A 33 20.40 1.33 5.49
N GLU A 34 19.69 2.15 6.28
CA GLU A 34 18.23 2.31 6.17
C GLU A 34 17.83 2.89 4.81
N ARG A 35 18.55 3.91 4.32
CA ARG A 35 18.29 4.48 2.98
C ARG A 35 18.51 3.44 1.88
N GLU A 36 19.57 2.65 1.98
CA GLU A 36 19.89 1.61 1.02
C GLU A 36 18.85 0.48 1.04
N ALA A 37 18.42 0.01 2.21
CA ALA A 37 17.38 -0.99 2.34
C ALA A 37 16.04 -0.51 1.76
N VAL A 38 15.63 0.72 2.09
CA VAL A 38 14.42 1.36 1.56
C VAL A 38 14.48 1.53 0.04
N ALA A 39 15.62 1.99 -0.51
CA ALA A 39 15.80 2.13 -1.95
C ALA A 39 15.82 0.77 -2.67
N GLY A 40 16.45 -0.23 -2.06
CA GLY A 40 16.49 -1.60 -2.54
C GLY A 40 15.11 -2.25 -2.57
N TYR A 41 14.24 -1.91 -1.61
CA TYR A 41 12.85 -2.39 -1.59
C TYR A 41 12.05 -1.91 -2.81
N GLN A 42 12.17 -0.64 -3.21
CA GLN A 42 11.36 -0.02 -4.28
C GLN A 42 11.78 -0.39 -5.72
N ASP A 43 12.81 -1.22 -5.90
CA ASP A 43 13.34 -1.58 -7.23
C ASP A 43 13.78 -0.34 -8.07
N MET A 44 14.16 0.77 -7.41
CA MET A 44 14.56 2.02 -8.09
C MET A 44 16.01 2.01 -8.65
N GLY A 45 16.46 0.86 -9.15
CA GLY A 45 17.76 0.73 -9.81
C GLY A 45 18.97 0.68 -8.88
N PHE A 46 18.77 0.48 -7.58
CA PHE A 46 19.81 0.07 -6.65
C PHE A 46 19.85 -1.46 -6.56
N VAL A 47 21.07 -2.01 -6.46
CA VAL A 47 21.44 -3.44 -6.46
C VAL A 47 20.26 -4.39 -6.20
N GLN A 48 19.71 -4.96 -7.27
CA GLN A 48 18.79 -6.08 -7.15
C GLN A 48 19.59 -7.26 -6.58
N HIS A 49 19.20 -7.75 -5.41
CA HIS A 49 19.85 -8.93 -4.86
C HIS A 49 19.57 -10.11 -5.79
N LYS A 50 20.61 -10.89 -6.09
CA LYS A 50 20.47 -12.10 -6.90
C LYS A 50 19.89 -13.20 -6.03
N TRP A 51 18.57 -13.18 -5.88
CA TRP A 51 17.84 -14.19 -5.14
C TRP A 51 17.91 -15.54 -5.85
N ASN A 52 18.18 -16.60 -5.09
CA ASN A 52 18.19 -17.97 -5.60
C ASN A 52 16.80 -18.63 -5.59
N VAL A 53 15.76 -17.90 -5.19
CA VAL A 53 14.37 -18.37 -5.04
C VAL A 53 13.39 -17.50 -5.78
N THR A 54 12.31 -18.08 -6.30
CA THR A 54 11.22 -17.35 -6.97
C THR A 54 10.08 -17.11 -5.99
N PRO A 55 9.73 -15.86 -5.65
CA PRO A 55 8.62 -15.61 -4.77
C PRO A 55 7.28 -16.01 -5.42
N PRO A 56 6.28 -16.48 -4.64
CA PRO A 56 4.96 -16.83 -5.15
C PRO A 56 4.23 -15.69 -5.89
N ASP A 57 4.51 -14.44 -5.52
CA ASP A 57 3.75 -13.25 -5.95
C ASP A 57 4.37 -12.53 -7.19
N ALA A 58 5.02 -13.26 -8.12
CA ALA A 58 5.65 -12.80 -9.39
C ALA A 58 7.17 -12.46 -9.35
N THR A 59 7.80 -12.44 -10.55
CA THR A 59 9.25 -12.22 -10.89
C THR A 59 10.00 -11.30 -9.94
N HIS A 60 11.31 -11.48 -9.69
CA HIS A 60 12.08 -11.12 -8.47
C HIS A 60 12.57 -9.64 -8.21
N PRO A 61 11.78 -8.57 -8.00
CA PRO A 61 12.28 -7.41 -7.27
C PRO A 61 12.40 -7.77 -5.78
N ASN A 62 13.23 -7.01 -5.05
CA ASN A 62 13.47 -7.27 -3.63
C ASN A 62 12.18 -7.18 -2.78
N CYS A 63 11.24 -6.28 -3.11
CA CYS A 63 9.97 -6.18 -2.38
C CYS A 63 9.13 -7.46 -2.44
N SER A 64 9.10 -8.16 -3.59
CA SER A 64 8.38 -9.43 -3.71
C SER A 64 8.98 -10.48 -2.79
N VAL A 65 10.31 -10.57 -2.72
CA VAL A 65 10.98 -11.53 -1.85
C VAL A 65 10.74 -11.21 -0.37
N ILE A 66 10.91 -9.96 0.05
CA ILE A 66 10.68 -9.54 1.43
C ILE A 66 9.22 -9.74 1.84
N ASN A 67 8.27 -9.38 0.98
CA ASN A 67 6.85 -9.55 1.29
C ASN A 67 6.44 -11.04 1.30
N SER A 68 7.01 -11.87 0.41
CA SER A 68 6.81 -13.32 0.45
C SER A 68 7.43 -13.95 1.70
N PHE A 69 8.63 -13.51 2.11
CA PHE A 69 9.26 -13.91 3.37
C PHE A 69 8.34 -13.65 4.57
N LEU A 70 7.67 -12.50 4.58
CA LEU A 70 6.75 -12.12 5.65
C LEU A 70 5.43 -12.91 5.61
N ARG A 71 4.90 -13.21 4.42
CA ARG A 71 3.57 -13.84 4.23
C ARG A 71 3.58 -15.36 4.29
N PHE A 72 4.60 -16.03 3.79
CA PHE A 72 4.57 -17.47 3.52
C PHE A 72 5.66 -18.19 4.31
N ALA A 73 5.27 -19.17 5.14
CA ALA A 73 6.21 -19.95 5.94
C ALA A 73 7.04 -20.88 5.06
N GLU A 74 6.40 -21.49 4.09
CA GLU A 74 6.97 -22.40 3.10
C GLU A 74 8.06 -21.71 2.29
N PHE A 75 7.86 -20.43 1.94
CA PHE A 75 8.89 -19.65 1.22
C PHE A 75 10.16 -19.44 2.07
N ARG A 76 10.02 -19.30 3.39
CA ARG A 76 11.18 -19.18 4.28
C ARG A 76 12.00 -20.46 4.35
N GLU A 77 11.36 -21.62 4.18
CA GLU A 77 12.02 -22.93 4.18
C GLU A 77 12.83 -23.18 2.90
N GLU A 78 12.55 -22.45 1.81
CA GLU A 78 13.28 -22.54 0.55
C GLU A 78 14.54 -21.67 0.49
N LEU A 79 14.69 -20.73 1.43
CA LEU A 79 15.83 -19.82 1.47
C LEU A 79 17.09 -20.51 1.98
N SER A 80 18.24 -20.10 1.44
CA SER A 80 19.53 -20.38 2.07
C SER A 80 19.64 -19.62 3.38
N ASP A 81 20.45 -20.11 4.34
CA ASP A 81 20.69 -19.41 5.61
C ASP A 81 21.13 -17.94 5.38
N ALA A 82 21.97 -17.71 4.36
CA ALA A 82 22.43 -16.36 4.00
C ALA A 82 21.31 -15.47 3.47
N ASP A 83 20.42 -15.99 2.62
CA ASP A 83 19.28 -15.22 2.09
C ASP A 83 18.24 -14.96 3.19
N TYR A 84 18.07 -15.91 4.11
CA TYR A 84 17.19 -15.80 5.28
C TYR A 84 17.67 -14.68 6.22
N ASP A 85 18.95 -14.70 6.61
CA ASP A 85 19.53 -13.66 7.48
C ASP A 85 19.48 -12.28 6.82
N MET A 86 19.74 -12.21 5.51
CA MET A 86 19.62 -10.97 4.73
C MET A 86 18.18 -10.44 4.71
N CYS A 87 17.17 -11.30 4.57
CA CYS A 87 15.77 -10.86 4.68
C CYS A 87 15.49 -10.26 6.06
N LEU A 88 15.95 -10.89 7.14
CA LEU A 88 15.76 -10.37 8.50
C LEU A 88 16.43 -9.01 8.71
N GLU A 89 17.65 -8.84 8.20
CA GLU A 89 18.37 -7.57 8.27
C GLU A 89 17.64 -6.46 7.51
N LEU A 90 17.23 -6.71 6.26
CA LEU A 90 16.49 -5.75 5.45
C LEU A 90 15.16 -5.36 6.09
N ILE A 91 14.42 -6.34 6.63
CA ILE A 91 13.16 -6.09 7.36
C ILE A 91 13.41 -5.18 8.57
N SER A 92 14.45 -5.46 9.36
CA SER A 92 14.81 -4.64 10.53
C SER A 92 15.13 -3.20 10.16
N LEU A 93 15.90 -3.00 9.09
CA LEU A 93 16.24 -1.66 8.58
C LEU A 93 15.01 -0.90 8.07
N ILE A 94 14.11 -1.58 7.35
CA ILE A 94 12.86 -0.97 6.85
C ILE A 94 11.92 -0.64 8.01
N ASP A 95 11.76 -1.54 8.98
CA ASP A 95 10.99 -1.29 10.20
C ASP A 95 11.53 -0.03 10.92
N SER A 96 12.85 0.04 11.13
CA SER A 96 13.51 1.20 11.76
C SER A 96 13.26 2.49 10.98
N ALA A 97 13.36 2.46 9.65
CA ALA A 97 13.09 3.62 8.81
C ALA A 97 11.62 4.09 8.91
N ILE A 98 10.66 3.16 8.94
CA ILE A 98 9.23 3.47 9.13
C ILE A 98 8.99 4.05 10.53
N GLN A 99 9.59 3.50 11.58
CA GLN A 99 9.42 4.00 12.95
C GLN A 99 9.94 5.43 13.15
N LYS A 100 10.96 5.86 12.40
CA LYS A 100 11.47 7.25 12.43
C LYS A 100 10.56 8.22 11.66
N SER A 101 9.72 7.71 10.77
CA SER A 101 8.83 8.54 9.93
C SER A 101 7.45 8.64 10.55
N VAL A 102 7.05 9.84 10.96
CA VAL A 102 5.75 10.12 11.56
C VAL A 102 4.97 11.07 10.68
N ILE A 103 3.75 10.70 10.35
CA ILE A 103 2.83 11.51 9.56
C ILE A 103 2.31 12.65 10.42
N LYS A 104 2.31 13.89 9.90
CA LYS A 104 1.88 15.08 10.66
C LYS A 104 0.43 15.48 10.44
N ASP A 105 -0.14 15.04 9.32
CA ASP A 105 -1.46 15.41 8.83
C ASP A 105 -2.30 14.14 8.65
N ASP A 106 -3.62 14.20 8.79
CA ASP A 106 -4.48 13.07 8.41
C ASP A 106 -4.40 12.87 6.88
N LEU A 107 -4.16 11.64 6.43
CA LEU A 107 -4.01 11.31 5.01
C LEU A 107 -4.94 10.16 4.63
N THR A 108 -5.51 10.22 3.43
CA THR A 108 -6.10 9.04 2.80
C THR A 108 -5.09 8.48 1.79
N VAL A 109 -4.71 7.22 1.96
CA VAL A 109 -3.80 6.52 1.06
C VAL A 109 -4.54 5.41 0.31
N ILE A 110 -4.14 5.13 -0.93
CA ILE A 110 -4.88 4.28 -1.86
C ILE A 110 -3.96 3.23 -2.47
N ARG A 111 -4.40 1.98 -2.48
CA ARG A 111 -3.70 0.86 -3.11
C ARG A 111 -4.56 0.26 -4.21
N GLY A 112 -3.98 0.08 -5.39
CA GLY A 112 -4.57 -0.73 -6.44
C GLY A 112 -4.15 -2.19 -6.33
N LEU A 113 -5.08 -3.11 -6.55
CA LEU A 113 -4.83 -4.54 -6.54
C LEU A 113 -4.81 -5.08 -7.97
N SER A 114 -3.68 -5.65 -8.38
CA SER A 114 -3.55 -6.33 -9.67
C SER A 114 -4.19 -7.73 -9.68
N ASP A 115 -4.28 -8.38 -8.51
CA ASP A 115 -5.05 -9.59 -8.26
C ASP A 115 -6.02 -9.35 -7.10
N SER A 116 -7.30 -9.21 -7.42
CA SER A 116 -8.36 -8.91 -6.46
C SER A 116 -9.07 -10.13 -5.89
N ARG A 117 -8.76 -11.35 -6.39
CA ARG A 117 -9.57 -12.55 -6.11
C ARG A 117 -9.67 -12.86 -4.62
N TRP A 118 -8.57 -12.66 -3.89
CA TRP A 118 -8.57 -12.81 -2.43
C TRP A 118 -9.43 -11.74 -1.74
N PHE A 119 -9.36 -10.49 -2.20
CA PHE A 119 -10.11 -9.38 -1.63
C PHE A 119 -11.63 -9.51 -1.81
N GLU A 120 -12.07 -10.19 -2.88
CA GLU A 120 -13.48 -10.47 -3.15
C GLU A 120 -14.15 -11.36 -2.10
N THR A 121 -13.37 -12.05 -1.26
CA THR A 121 -13.90 -12.85 -0.15
C THR A 121 -14.33 -11.99 1.04
N PHE A 122 -13.79 -10.79 1.18
CA PHE A 122 -14.11 -9.88 2.27
C PHE A 122 -15.45 -9.17 2.07
N ARG A 123 -16.11 -8.89 3.19
CA ARG A 123 -17.35 -8.11 3.32
C ARG A 123 -17.14 -6.98 4.30
N GLU A 124 -18.08 -6.05 4.39
CA GLU A 124 -18.08 -5.07 5.47
C GLU A 124 -17.92 -5.75 6.84
N LYS A 125 -17.16 -5.08 7.70
CA LYS A 125 -16.73 -5.52 9.03
C LYS A 125 -15.79 -6.73 9.05
N SER A 126 -15.37 -7.24 7.88
CA SER A 126 -14.29 -8.23 7.83
C SER A 126 -12.98 -7.63 8.32
N ILE A 127 -12.14 -8.47 8.92
CA ILE A 127 -10.79 -8.13 9.32
C ILE A 127 -9.82 -8.72 8.29
N ILE A 128 -8.98 -7.86 7.74
CA ILE A 128 -7.89 -8.20 6.83
C ILE A 128 -6.60 -8.09 7.65
N SER A 129 -5.75 -9.11 7.58
CA SER A 129 -4.40 -9.06 8.14
C SER A 129 -3.40 -9.18 6.99
N ASP A 130 -2.43 -8.27 6.92
CA ASP A 130 -1.29 -8.39 6.00
C ASP A 130 0.01 -8.39 6.83
N PHE A 131 0.72 -9.50 6.79
CA PHE A 131 2.00 -9.66 7.47
C PHE A 131 3.14 -8.92 6.77
N ALA A 132 2.97 -8.54 5.50
CA ALA A 132 3.95 -7.76 4.76
C ALA A 132 3.81 -6.25 5.02
N PHE A 133 4.76 -5.48 4.51
CA PHE A 133 4.64 -4.02 4.48
C PHE A 133 3.50 -3.58 3.55
N GLY A 134 2.69 -2.62 4.00
CA GLY A 134 1.60 -2.06 3.21
C GLY A 134 2.11 -1.00 2.24
N SER A 135 2.09 -1.26 0.94
CA SER A 135 2.40 -0.24 -0.08
C SER A 135 1.11 0.41 -0.58
N PHE A 136 0.96 1.70 -0.30
CA PHE A 136 -0.15 2.54 -0.76
C PHE A 136 0.39 3.76 -1.48
N SER A 137 -0.44 4.49 -2.22
CA SER A 137 -0.08 5.74 -2.89
C SER A 137 -0.96 6.88 -2.39
N LEU A 138 -0.42 8.09 -2.37
CA LEU A 138 -1.19 9.32 -2.21
C LEU A 138 -1.87 9.74 -3.53
N SER A 139 -1.49 9.12 -4.65
CA SER A 139 -2.03 9.41 -5.97
C SER A 139 -3.07 8.37 -6.38
N PRO A 140 -4.35 8.76 -6.53
CA PRO A 140 -5.38 7.88 -7.09
C PRO A 140 -4.99 7.35 -8.47
N ASP A 141 -4.37 8.18 -9.31
CA ASP A 141 -3.90 7.81 -10.65
C ASP A 141 -2.84 6.71 -10.59
N ALA A 142 -1.86 6.85 -9.68
CA ALA A 142 -0.83 5.82 -9.50
C ALA A 142 -1.47 4.52 -9.02
N ALA A 143 -2.34 4.55 -8.00
CA ALA A 143 -3.05 3.37 -7.51
C ALA A 143 -3.88 2.69 -8.62
N CYS A 144 -4.57 3.47 -9.46
CA CYS A 144 -5.36 2.95 -10.58
C CYS A 144 -4.51 2.25 -11.64
N ARG A 145 -3.26 2.70 -11.88
CA ARG A 145 -2.31 2.01 -12.78
C ARG A 145 -1.92 0.63 -12.25
N TYR A 146 -1.78 0.47 -10.93
CA TYR A 146 -1.51 -0.83 -10.30
C TYR A 146 -2.72 -1.77 -10.32
N ALA A 147 -3.94 -1.22 -10.20
CA ALA A 147 -5.18 -2.00 -10.13
C ALA A 147 -5.60 -2.67 -11.45
N GLY A 148 -4.91 -2.42 -12.56
CA GLY A 148 -5.32 -3.00 -13.83
C GLY A 148 -4.58 -2.46 -15.04
N LEU A 149 -3.46 -3.12 -15.37
CA LEU A 149 -2.91 -3.24 -16.72
C LEU A 149 -3.67 -4.30 -17.56
N ASN A 150 -4.63 -5.04 -16.97
CA ASN A 150 -5.47 -6.03 -17.64
C ASN A 150 -6.90 -5.48 -17.78
N ALA A 151 -7.21 -4.96 -18.97
CA ALA A 151 -8.40 -4.16 -19.27
C ALA A 151 -9.77 -4.88 -19.20
N SER A 152 -9.84 -6.14 -18.78
CA SER A 152 -11.07 -6.95 -18.84
C SER A 152 -11.74 -7.24 -17.49
N GLU A 153 -11.12 -6.87 -16.37
CA GLU A 153 -11.65 -7.17 -15.02
C GLU A 153 -11.97 -5.89 -14.23
N GLN A 154 -12.89 -5.99 -13.28
CA GLN A 154 -13.26 -4.89 -12.39
C GLN A 154 -12.03 -4.50 -11.55
N LYS A 155 -11.64 -3.22 -11.59
CA LYS A 155 -10.49 -2.73 -10.81
C LYS A 155 -10.85 -2.75 -9.33
N VAL A 156 -9.94 -3.22 -8.47
CA VAL A 156 -10.13 -3.13 -7.03
C VAL A 156 -9.15 -2.15 -6.41
N LEU A 157 -9.70 -1.17 -5.72
CA LEU A 157 -8.97 -0.18 -4.95
C LEU A 157 -9.23 -0.41 -3.46
N VAL A 158 -8.21 -0.10 -2.68
CA VAL A 158 -8.25 -0.15 -1.22
C VAL A 158 -7.83 1.22 -0.72
N THR A 159 -8.70 1.89 0.02
CA THR A 159 -8.40 3.16 0.66
C THR A 159 -8.19 2.94 2.15
N TYR A 160 -7.29 3.70 2.75
CA TYR A 160 -7.01 3.65 4.17
C TYR A 160 -6.78 5.07 4.69
N ASP A 161 -7.54 5.44 5.71
CA ASP A 161 -7.32 6.69 6.44
C ASP A 161 -6.18 6.49 7.45
N LEU A 162 -5.07 7.15 7.17
CA LEU A 162 -3.85 7.18 7.93
C LEU A 162 -3.84 8.45 8.80
N PRO A 163 -4.19 8.35 10.10
CA PRO A 163 -4.28 9.52 10.96
C PRO A 163 -2.91 10.13 11.25
N ALA A 164 -2.89 11.43 11.53
CA ALA A 164 -1.72 12.13 12.04
C ALA A 164 -1.17 11.42 13.29
N GLY A 165 0.16 11.36 13.38
CA GLY A 165 0.89 10.60 14.38
C GLY A 165 1.15 9.14 14.00
N SER A 166 0.58 8.64 12.90
CA SER A 166 0.88 7.28 12.42
C SER A 166 2.32 7.17 11.93
N HIS A 167 2.90 5.99 12.07
CA HIS A 167 4.18 5.65 11.44
C HIS A 167 3.94 5.20 10.00
N ALA A 168 4.53 5.89 9.03
CA ALA A 168 4.58 5.48 7.63
C ALA A 168 5.67 6.27 6.92
N LEU A 169 6.32 5.64 5.95
CA LEU A 169 7.45 6.21 5.23
C LEU A 169 7.03 6.67 3.84
N TYR A 170 7.23 7.96 3.53
CA TYR A 170 7.06 8.45 2.16
C TYR A 170 8.25 8.02 1.31
N MET A 171 7.96 7.28 0.24
CA MET A 171 8.97 6.58 -0.53
C MET A 171 9.42 7.37 -1.78
N GLY A 172 8.75 8.46 -2.12
CA GLY A 172 9.21 9.42 -3.12
C GLY A 172 8.15 9.83 -4.14
N LYS A 173 8.50 10.81 -4.98
CA LYS A 173 7.55 11.52 -5.85
C LYS A 173 7.08 10.76 -7.09
N LYS A 174 7.81 9.72 -7.51
CA LYS A 174 7.49 9.02 -8.77
C LYS A 174 6.15 8.29 -8.69
N GLU A 175 5.92 7.59 -7.59
CA GLU A 175 4.73 6.78 -7.34
C GLU A 175 3.90 7.33 -6.17
N GLU A 176 4.39 8.41 -5.54
CA GLU A 176 3.84 9.01 -4.32
C GLU A 176 3.51 7.95 -3.26
N GLU A 177 4.38 6.94 -3.17
CA GLU A 177 4.17 5.75 -2.37
C GLU A 177 4.37 6.06 -0.89
N MET A 178 3.45 5.54 -0.08
CA MET A 178 3.51 5.46 1.38
C MET A 178 3.71 4.00 1.76
N LEU A 179 4.83 3.70 2.39
CA LEU A 179 5.11 2.38 2.95
C LEU A 179 4.69 2.37 4.41
N LEU A 180 3.72 1.51 4.72
CA LEU A 180 3.15 1.32 6.04
C LEU A 180 3.84 0.16 6.78
N PRO A 181 3.78 0.15 8.13
CA PRO A 181 4.28 -0.93 8.94
C PRO A 181 3.74 -2.29 8.50
N ARG A 182 4.53 -3.33 8.74
CA ARG A 182 4.10 -4.72 8.52
C ARG A 182 3.22 -5.24 9.66
N GLY A 183 2.46 -6.30 9.39
CA GLY A 183 1.62 -6.94 10.40
C GLY A 183 0.38 -6.14 10.78
N MET A 184 -0.07 -5.25 9.89
CA MET A 184 -1.25 -4.43 10.13
C MET A 184 -2.53 -5.23 9.97
N MET A 185 -3.50 -4.88 10.82
CA MET A 185 -4.86 -5.36 10.73
C MET A 185 -5.77 -4.22 10.30
N TYR A 186 -6.64 -4.50 9.34
CA TYR A 186 -7.57 -3.54 8.78
C TYR A 186 -8.99 -4.06 8.92
N ARG A 187 -9.91 -3.20 9.35
CA ARG A 187 -11.34 -3.48 9.25
C ARG A 187 -11.87 -2.89 7.96
N VAL A 188 -12.54 -3.69 7.15
CA VAL A 188 -13.35 -3.19 6.03
C VAL A 188 -14.54 -2.46 6.61
N ASP A 189 -14.58 -1.13 6.54
CA ASP A 189 -15.68 -0.37 7.12
C ASP A 189 -16.87 -0.29 6.17
N GLU A 190 -16.58 -0.11 4.88
CA GLU A 190 -17.52 0.09 3.78
C GLU A 190 -16.93 -0.50 2.48
N ILE A 191 -17.82 -0.91 1.57
CA ILE A 191 -17.46 -1.37 0.23
C ILE A 191 -18.32 -0.61 -0.79
N ASP A 192 -17.67 0.17 -1.64
CA ASP A 192 -18.31 1.02 -2.64
C ASP A 192 -18.01 0.60 -4.08
N TYR A 193 -18.80 1.16 -5.00
CA TYR A 193 -18.64 0.97 -6.44
C TYR A 193 -18.59 2.32 -7.16
N VAL A 194 -17.48 2.56 -7.84
CA VAL A 194 -17.18 3.77 -8.62
C VAL A 194 -17.47 3.48 -10.09
N LYS A 195 -18.35 4.28 -10.71
CA LYS A 195 -18.70 4.13 -12.13
C LYS A 195 -17.62 4.69 -13.07
N PRO A 196 -17.57 4.21 -14.33
CA PRO A 196 -16.72 4.79 -15.39
C PRO A 196 -16.95 6.31 -15.56
N GLY A 197 -15.89 7.07 -15.86
CA GLY A 197 -15.95 8.53 -16.08
C GLY A 197 -15.43 9.39 -14.94
N LEU A 198 -14.96 8.79 -13.85
CA LEU A 198 -14.55 9.50 -12.62
C LEU A 198 -13.08 9.32 -12.23
N LEU A 199 -12.43 8.27 -12.70
CA LEU A 199 -10.99 8.00 -12.54
C LEU A 199 -10.29 7.82 -13.91
N ASP A 200 -11.04 7.29 -14.87
CA ASP A 200 -10.80 7.20 -16.31
C ASP A 200 -12.19 6.86 -16.94
N ASP A 201 -12.48 7.26 -18.18
CA ASP A 201 -13.78 7.11 -18.87
C ASP A 201 -14.18 5.65 -19.15
N THR A 202 -13.42 4.68 -18.65
CA THR A 202 -13.38 3.33 -19.20
C THR A 202 -13.70 2.21 -18.22
N TYR A 203 -13.69 2.42 -16.89
CA TYR A 203 -13.80 1.30 -15.94
C TYR A 203 -14.66 1.58 -14.70
N GLU A 204 -15.38 0.55 -14.26
CA GLU A 204 -15.96 0.48 -12.92
C GLU A 204 -14.90 -0.02 -11.93
N ALA A 205 -14.80 0.59 -10.76
CA ALA A 205 -13.89 0.18 -9.69
C ALA A 205 -14.66 -0.16 -8.41
N LYS A 206 -14.32 -1.30 -7.80
CA LYS A 206 -14.80 -1.65 -6.46
C LYS A 206 -13.81 -1.12 -5.43
N VAL A 207 -14.29 -0.34 -4.48
CA VAL A 207 -13.45 0.36 -3.50
C VAL A 207 -13.73 -0.21 -2.11
N TYR A 208 -12.68 -0.69 -1.45
CA TYR A 208 -12.73 -1.09 -0.05
C TYR A 208 -12.23 0.07 0.81
N ILE A 209 -13.03 0.54 1.76
CA ILE A 209 -12.64 1.59 2.69
C ILE A 209 -12.21 0.92 4.00
N LEU A 210 -10.91 1.03 4.30
CA LEU A 210 -10.31 0.42 5.47
C LEU A 210 -10.15 1.42 6.61
N LYS A 211 -10.37 0.93 7.82
CA LYS A 211 -10.01 1.64 9.06
C LYS A 211 -9.04 0.80 9.88
N GLY A 212 -8.20 1.50 10.66
CA GLY A 212 -7.19 0.86 11.50
C GLY A 212 -7.86 -0.09 12.47
N GLY A 213 -7.48 -1.38 12.40
CA GLY A 213 -7.82 -2.37 13.42
C GLY A 213 -6.81 -2.26 14.56
N THR A 214 -7.31 -2.17 15.78
CA THR A 214 -6.52 -2.31 17.01
C THR A 214 -5.80 -3.63 17.08
#